data_AF-A0A1Q7VEV6-F1
#
_entry.id   AF-A0A1Q7VEV6-F1
#
_cell.length_a   1.000
_cell.length_b   1.000
_cell.length_c   1.000
_cell.angle_alpha   90.00
_cell.angle_beta   90.00
_cell.angle_gamma   90.00
#
_symmetry.space_group_name_H-M   'P 1'
#
loop_
_entity.id
_entity.type
_entity.pdbx_description
1 polymer ?
#
loop_
_entity_poly.entity_id
_entity_poly.type
_entity_poly.pdbx_seq_one_letter_code
_entity_poly.pdbx_strand_id
1 'polypeptide(L)'
;MSVAEFTTFAAAILAEVLLVIAFFSDDIFRFFTRRPVFEVLVLALLLEILWILRRKPLQIGLVLNDREFQAEIARLIQTEHIDHVRILGAGMSSLKTPIQEFCQAGIKVKVLCQHPDTAVDIRDGQRARESIELIYHLKDKTFVDYLEGKFGRDAATVRGVLLTPRESQMEYLFVGWYTYAGEPPKIAGRRNPMIMVTSTTERGRILIRFFSDLFEARWSRPDAEPWPPPPK
;
A
#
# COMPACT_ATOMS: atom_id res chain seq x y z
N MET A 1 20.51 -22.65 -4.77
CA MET A 1 19.29 -23.19 -4.15
C MET A 1 19.71 -24.19 -3.09
N SER A 2 19.41 -23.92 -1.83
CA SER A 2 19.73 -24.85 -0.74
C SER A 2 18.84 -26.10 -0.81
N VAL A 3 19.26 -27.20 -0.18
CA VAL A 3 18.46 -28.46 -0.12
C VAL A 3 17.05 -28.19 0.39
N ALA A 4 16.91 -27.28 1.37
CA ALA A 4 15.60 -26.90 1.91
C ALA A 4 14.75 -26.09 0.92
N GLU A 5 15.35 -25.18 0.13
CA GLU A 5 14.62 -24.42 -0.89
C GLU A 5 14.14 -25.34 -2.04
N PHE A 6 14.93 -26.35 -2.38
CA PHE A 6 14.56 -27.38 -3.35
C PHE A 6 13.42 -28.27 -2.84
N THR A 7 13.46 -28.69 -1.56
CA THR A 7 12.37 -29.50 -0.98
C THR A 7 11.06 -28.74 -0.90
N THR A 8 11.07 -27.45 -0.54
CA THR A 8 9.85 -26.64 -0.49
C THR A 8 9.27 -26.40 -1.89
N PHE A 9 10.13 -26.09 -2.87
CA PHE A 9 9.69 -25.93 -4.26
C PHE A 9 9.12 -27.23 -4.83
N ALA A 10 9.77 -28.36 -4.56
CA ALA A 10 9.29 -29.68 -4.96
C ALA A 10 7.98 -30.06 -4.25
N ALA A 11 7.82 -29.74 -2.97
CA ALA A 11 6.61 -29.99 -2.20
C ALA A 11 5.43 -29.11 -2.67
N ALA A 12 5.68 -27.84 -3.00
CA ALA A 12 4.68 -26.95 -3.57
C ALA A 12 4.22 -27.42 -4.95
N ILE A 13 5.15 -27.78 -5.84
CA ILE A 13 4.81 -28.35 -7.15
C ILE A 13 4.06 -29.68 -6.99
N LEU A 14 4.49 -30.54 -6.07
CA LEU A 14 3.79 -31.80 -5.82
C LEU A 14 2.37 -31.57 -5.31
N ALA A 15 2.17 -30.61 -4.40
CA ALA A 15 0.84 -30.23 -3.91
C ALA A 15 -0.04 -29.69 -5.03
N GLU A 16 0.51 -28.83 -5.91
CA GLU A 16 -0.20 -28.23 -7.04
C GLU A 16 -0.57 -29.29 -8.10
N VAL A 17 0.35 -30.20 -8.42
CA VAL A 17 0.11 -31.35 -9.32
C VAL A 17 -0.96 -32.28 -8.75
N LEU A 18 -0.91 -32.57 -7.45
CA LEU A 18 -1.93 -33.40 -6.79
C LEU A 18 -3.31 -32.72 -6.79
N LEU A 19 -3.36 -31.40 -6.63
CA LEU A 19 -4.60 -30.61 -6.71
C LEU A 19 -5.19 -30.64 -8.12
N VAL A 20 -4.34 -30.52 -9.15
CA VAL A 20 -4.75 -30.63 -10.55
C VAL A 20 -5.26 -32.04 -10.84
N ILE A 21 -4.55 -33.09 -10.41
CA ILE A 21 -4.97 -34.49 -10.61
C ILE A 21 -6.30 -34.77 -9.90
N ALA A 22 -6.48 -34.25 -8.68
CA ALA A 22 -7.73 -34.39 -7.93
C ALA A 22 -8.92 -33.68 -8.62
N PHE A 23 -8.66 -32.66 -9.44
CA PHE A 23 -9.68 -31.98 -10.24
C PHE A 23 -10.21 -32.82 -11.41
N PHE A 24 -9.42 -33.79 -11.90
CA PHE A 24 -9.76 -34.63 -13.05
C PHE A 24 -10.19 -36.06 -12.66
N SER A 25 -10.21 -36.41 -11.36
CA SER A 25 -10.61 -37.75 -10.90
C SER A 25 -11.32 -37.71 -9.54
N ASP A 26 -12.62 -38.02 -9.55
CA ASP A 26 -13.48 -38.05 -8.36
C ASP A 26 -13.03 -39.07 -7.29
N ASP A 27 -12.44 -40.20 -7.70
CA ASP A 27 -11.96 -41.22 -6.76
C ASP A 27 -10.71 -40.76 -6.00
N ILE A 28 -9.84 -39.99 -6.67
CA ILE A 28 -8.66 -39.38 -6.06
C ILE A 28 -9.08 -38.25 -5.12
N PHE A 29 -10.03 -37.41 -5.53
CA PHE A 29 -10.61 -36.37 -4.66
C PHE A 29 -11.20 -36.96 -3.37
N ARG A 30 -11.97 -38.05 -3.46
CA ARG A 30 -12.54 -38.75 -2.29
C ARG A 30 -11.46 -39.40 -1.41
N PHE A 31 -10.34 -39.85 -1.98
CA PHE A 31 -9.22 -40.39 -1.20
C PHE A 31 -8.51 -39.29 -0.37
N PHE A 32 -8.27 -38.12 -0.97
CA PHE A 32 -7.63 -36.98 -0.28
C PHE A 32 -8.53 -36.30 0.76
N THR A 33 -9.85 -36.31 0.58
CA THR A 33 -10.81 -35.68 1.49
C THR A 33 -11.29 -36.58 2.63
N ARG A 34 -11.15 -37.91 2.53
CA ARG A 34 -11.57 -38.87 3.59
C ARG A 34 -10.48 -39.26 4.57
N ARG A 35 -9.22 -38.94 4.30
CA ARG A 35 -8.09 -39.23 5.20
C ARG A 35 -7.39 -37.92 5.56
N PRO A 36 -6.79 -37.82 6.77
CA PRO A 36 -6.12 -36.61 7.25
C PRO A 36 -4.86 -36.21 6.44
N VAL A 37 -4.67 -36.77 5.26
CA VAL A 37 -3.49 -36.60 4.41
C VAL A 37 -3.44 -35.18 3.88
N PHE A 38 -4.59 -34.60 3.49
CA PHE A 38 -4.63 -33.21 3.03
C PHE A 38 -4.33 -32.24 4.17
N GLU A 39 -4.92 -32.43 5.35
CA GLU A 39 -4.63 -31.60 6.52
C GLU A 39 -3.16 -31.71 6.92
N VAL A 40 -2.56 -32.90 6.89
CA VAL A 40 -1.13 -33.12 7.20
C VAL A 40 -0.23 -32.44 6.17
N LEU A 41 -0.57 -32.49 4.87
CA LEU A 41 0.20 -31.81 3.82
C LEU A 41 0.11 -30.28 3.96
N VAL A 42 -1.08 -29.75 4.24
CA VAL A 42 -1.27 -28.32 4.51
C VAL A 42 -0.50 -27.90 5.77
N LEU A 43 -0.55 -28.70 6.84
CA LEU A 43 0.19 -28.40 8.08
C LEU A 43 1.70 -28.44 7.87
N ALA A 44 2.21 -29.41 7.10
CA ALA A 44 3.62 -29.50 6.74
C ALA A 44 4.07 -28.29 5.92
N LEU A 45 3.27 -27.87 4.93
CA LEU A 45 3.54 -26.67 4.13
C LEU A 45 3.55 -25.41 5.00
N LEU A 46 2.59 -25.26 5.91
CA LEU A 46 2.52 -24.12 6.83
C LEU A 46 3.72 -24.10 7.79
N LEU A 47 4.11 -25.25 8.35
CA LEU A 47 5.30 -25.38 9.20
C LEU A 47 6.59 -25.04 8.45
N GLU A 48 6.68 -25.44 7.18
CA GLU A 48 7.84 -25.15 6.34
C GLU A 48 7.88 -23.67 5.94
N ILE A 49 6.75 -23.06 5.59
CA ILE A 49 6.63 -21.60 5.40
C ILE A 49 7.06 -20.87 6.67
N LEU A 50 6.55 -21.26 7.84
CA LEU A 50 6.94 -20.67 9.13
C LEU A 50 8.44 -20.85 9.42
N TRP A 51 9.02 -21.97 9.03
CA TRP A 51 10.45 -22.24 9.20
C TRP A 51 11.33 -21.40 8.25
N ILE A 52 10.90 -21.22 6.99
CA ILE A 52 11.55 -20.31 6.03
C ILE A 52 11.47 -18.87 6.54
N LEU A 53 10.29 -18.44 6.99
CA LEU A 53 10.07 -17.13 7.60
C LEU A 53 10.91 -16.93 8.86
N ARG A 54 11.17 -17.98 9.63
CA ARG A 54 12.06 -17.94 10.80
C ARG A 54 13.55 -17.82 10.43
N ARG A 55 14.00 -18.46 9.34
CA ARG A 55 15.40 -18.44 8.89
C ARG A 55 15.78 -17.21 8.08
N LYS A 56 14.82 -16.70 7.31
CA LYS A 56 14.92 -15.44 6.59
C LYS A 56 13.76 -14.59 7.10
N PRO A 57 13.86 -13.98 8.31
CA PRO A 57 12.86 -13.02 8.76
C PRO A 57 12.63 -12.08 7.60
N LEU A 58 11.37 -11.96 7.18
CA LEU A 58 10.95 -11.09 6.10
C LEU A 58 11.25 -9.64 6.54
N GLN A 59 12.50 -9.22 6.33
CA GLN A 59 12.89 -7.82 6.38
C GLN A 59 12.32 -7.18 5.12
N ILE A 60 11.01 -6.97 5.14
CA ILE A 60 10.29 -6.25 4.09
C ILE A 60 10.50 -4.75 4.30
N GLY A 61 10.68 -4.32 5.56
CA GLY A 61 10.82 -2.92 5.93
C GLY A 61 10.57 -2.72 7.42
N LEU A 62 10.55 -1.46 7.86
CA LEU A 62 10.10 -1.09 9.20
C LEU A 62 8.57 -1.09 9.22
N VAL A 63 7.97 -1.76 10.21
CA VAL A 63 6.53 -1.74 10.43
C VAL A 63 6.22 -0.61 11.40
N LEU A 64 5.42 0.35 10.96
CA LEU A 64 5.15 1.59 11.68
C LEU A 64 3.66 1.71 11.97
N ASN A 65 3.32 2.10 13.20
CA ASN A 65 1.99 2.62 13.50
C ASN A 65 1.84 4.08 13.03
N ASP A 66 0.64 4.66 13.18
CA ASP A 66 0.35 6.04 12.72
C ASP A 66 1.30 7.07 13.35
N ARG A 67 1.62 6.95 14.65
CA ARG A 67 2.52 7.89 15.35
C ARG A 67 3.97 7.77 14.86
N GLU A 68 4.45 6.55 14.69
CA GLU A 68 5.81 6.26 14.21
C GLU A 68 5.97 6.70 12.75
N PHE A 69 4.95 6.49 11.92
CA PHE A 69 4.89 6.97 10.54
C PHE A 69 5.06 8.49 10.47
N GLN A 70 4.28 9.25 11.27
CA GLN A 70 4.36 10.71 11.27
C GLN A 70 5.74 11.21 11.72
N ALA A 71 6.30 10.61 12.77
CA ALA A 71 7.63 10.97 13.27
C ALA A 71 8.73 10.70 12.22
N GLU A 72 8.64 9.59 11.50
CA GLU A 72 9.61 9.23 10.48
C GLU A 72 9.52 10.12 9.24
N ILE A 73 8.32 10.51 8.81
CA ILE A 73 8.14 11.51 7.74
C ILE A 73 8.80 12.83 8.12
N ALA A 74 8.52 13.35 9.33
CA ALA A 74 9.11 14.61 9.79
C ALA A 74 10.65 14.54 9.83
N ARG A 75 11.21 13.40 10.27
CA ARG A 75 12.65 13.14 10.25
C ARG A 75 13.21 13.18 8.81
N LEU A 76 12.58 12.50 7.87
CA LEU A 76 13.04 12.41 6.48
C LEU A 76 12.97 13.76 5.77
N ILE A 77 11.93 14.57 6.02
CA ILE A 77 11.83 15.95 5.49
C ILE A 77 13.07 16.78 5.90
N GLN A 78 13.53 16.62 7.14
CA GLN A 78 14.66 17.39 7.68
C GLN A 78 16.04 16.86 7.23
N THR A 79 16.14 15.58 6.88
CA THR A 79 17.44 14.91 6.70
C THR A 79 17.77 14.52 5.26
N GLU A 80 16.77 14.26 4.42
CA GLU A 80 16.99 13.64 3.11
C GLU A 80 16.80 14.58 1.91
N HIS A 81 16.57 15.87 2.13
CA HIS A 81 16.35 16.86 1.05
C HIS A 81 15.36 16.37 -0.03
N ILE A 82 14.15 16.03 0.40
CA ILE A 82 13.08 15.52 -0.46
C ILE A 82 12.70 16.57 -1.52
N ASP A 83 12.57 16.16 -2.79
CA ASP A 83 12.16 17.05 -3.90
C ASP A 83 10.70 16.80 -4.30
N HIS A 84 10.33 15.52 -4.35
CA HIS A 84 9.04 15.07 -4.84
C HIS A 84 8.40 14.07 -3.89
N VAL A 85 7.08 14.20 -3.74
CA VAL A 85 6.25 13.29 -2.97
C VAL A 85 5.04 12.86 -3.81
N ARG A 86 4.77 11.56 -3.85
CA ARG A 86 3.54 11.00 -4.43
C ARG A 86 2.73 10.32 -3.33
N ILE A 87 1.44 10.63 -3.26
CA ILE A 87 0.54 10.15 -2.22
C ILE A 87 -0.68 9.47 -2.84
N LEU A 88 -0.96 8.25 -2.40
CA LEU A 88 -2.15 7.48 -2.78
C LEU A 88 -2.98 7.14 -1.53
N GLY A 89 -4.29 7.35 -1.55
CA GLY A 89 -5.15 6.91 -0.46
C GLY A 89 -6.65 7.11 -0.67
N ALA A 90 -7.48 6.43 0.12
CA ALA A 90 -8.94 6.57 0.10
C ALA A 90 -9.40 7.94 0.62
N GLY A 91 -8.67 8.49 1.59
CA GLY A 91 -8.91 9.79 2.18
C GLY A 91 -7.60 10.41 2.67
N MET A 92 -7.65 11.68 3.07
CA MET A 92 -6.45 12.48 3.35
C MET A 92 -6.36 12.99 4.79
N SER A 93 -7.27 12.56 5.67
CA SER A 93 -7.35 13.07 7.05
C SER A 93 -6.08 12.83 7.87
N SER A 94 -5.46 11.65 7.77
CA SER A 94 -4.18 11.34 8.43
C SER A 94 -2.96 11.91 7.72
N LEU A 95 -3.12 12.41 6.50
CA LEU A 95 -2.03 12.94 5.67
C LEU A 95 -2.05 14.46 5.57
N LYS A 96 -3.04 15.12 6.19
CA LYS A 96 -3.14 16.58 6.24
C LYS A 96 -1.86 17.24 6.75
N THR A 97 -1.37 16.81 7.92
CA THR A 97 -0.15 17.38 8.52
C THR A 97 1.09 17.11 7.66
N PRO A 98 1.37 15.87 7.20
CA PRO A 98 2.46 15.61 6.26
C PRO A 98 2.41 16.46 4.98
N ILE A 99 1.24 16.57 4.33
CA ILE A 99 1.06 17.38 3.13
C ILE A 99 1.42 18.84 3.41
N GLN A 100 0.99 19.35 4.58
CA GLN A 100 1.31 20.70 5.00
C GLN A 100 2.82 20.90 5.17
N GLU A 101 3.49 20.00 5.87
CA GLU A 101 4.94 20.04 6.10
C GLU A 101 5.73 19.96 4.79
N PHE A 102 5.32 19.09 3.85
CA PHE A 102 5.95 18.99 2.54
C PHE A 102 5.86 20.31 1.76
N CYS A 103 4.65 20.89 1.67
CA CYS A 103 4.46 22.12 0.92
C CYS A 103 5.20 23.30 1.57
N GLN A 104 5.23 23.38 2.90
CA GLN A 104 5.99 24.41 3.63
C GLN A 104 7.51 24.29 3.43
N ALA A 105 8.01 23.07 3.25
CA ALA A 105 9.39 22.81 2.89
C ALA A 105 9.70 23.04 1.39
N GLY A 106 8.72 23.48 0.58
CA GLY A 106 8.90 23.69 -0.86
C GLY A 106 8.99 22.41 -1.69
N ILE A 107 8.46 21.30 -1.16
CA ILE A 107 8.49 19.98 -1.78
C ILE A 107 7.27 19.82 -2.69
N LYS A 108 7.47 19.32 -3.92
CA LYS A 108 6.36 19.09 -4.87
C LYS A 108 5.58 17.84 -4.51
N VAL A 109 4.31 18.01 -4.19
CA VAL A 109 3.39 16.95 -3.77
C VAL A 109 2.35 16.68 -4.84
N LYS A 110 2.26 15.42 -5.28
CA LYS A 110 1.15 14.89 -6.07
C LYS A 110 0.28 13.98 -5.22
N VAL A 111 -1.02 14.26 -5.15
CA VAL A 111 -1.95 13.48 -4.34
C VAL A 111 -3.07 12.92 -5.20
N LEU A 112 -3.20 11.59 -5.19
CA LEU A 112 -4.31 10.88 -5.78
C LEU A 112 -5.19 10.30 -4.69
N CYS A 113 -6.40 10.82 -4.55
CA CYS A 113 -7.38 10.33 -3.58
C CYS A 113 -8.58 9.66 -4.26
N GLN A 114 -9.31 8.81 -3.55
CA GLN A 114 -10.54 8.21 -4.07
C GLN A 114 -11.62 9.28 -4.28
N HIS A 115 -12.34 9.18 -5.40
CA HIS A 115 -13.45 10.06 -5.71
C HIS A 115 -14.59 9.85 -4.70
N PRO A 116 -15.17 10.90 -4.10
CA PRO A 116 -16.24 10.79 -3.11
C PRO A 116 -17.42 9.94 -3.56
N ASP A 117 -17.81 10.05 -4.82
CA ASP A 117 -18.95 9.31 -5.39
C ASP A 117 -18.68 7.80 -5.58
N THR A 118 -17.42 7.40 -5.47
CA THR A 118 -17.00 5.99 -5.54
C THR A 118 -16.67 5.42 -4.16
N ALA A 119 -16.84 6.23 -3.11
CA ALA A 119 -16.64 5.80 -1.74
C ALA A 119 -17.68 4.73 -1.38
N VAL A 120 -17.22 3.73 -0.62
CA VAL A 120 -18.06 2.59 -0.25
C VAL A 120 -19.12 2.96 0.80
N ASP A 121 -18.86 4.00 1.59
CA ASP A 121 -19.80 4.65 2.52
C ASP A 121 -19.93 6.14 2.16
N ILE A 122 -21.17 6.66 2.14
CA ILE A 122 -21.47 8.09 1.94
C ILE A 122 -20.66 8.96 2.92
N ARG A 123 -20.49 8.50 4.17
CA ARG A 123 -19.70 9.22 5.18
C ARG A 123 -18.22 9.26 4.82
N ASP A 124 -17.70 8.22 4.19
CA ASP A 124 -16.31 8.19 3.73
C ASP A 124 -16.10 9.16 2.56
N GLY A 125 -17.06 9.23 1.64
CA GLY A 125 -17.07 10.22 0.56
C GLY A 125 -17.11 11.65 1.07
N GLN A 126 -17.93 11.93 2.09
CA GLN A 126 -17.99 13.26 2.71
C GLN A 126 -16.70 13.63 3.45
N ARG A 127 -16.10 12.70 4.20
CA ARG A 127 -14.79 12.92 4.84
C ARG A 127 -13.67 13.18 3.83
N ALA A 128 -13.73 12.54 2.66
CA ALA A 128 -12.76 12.79 1.59
C ALA A 128 -12.87 14.23 1.08
N ARG A 129 -14.08 14.73 0.84
CA ARG A 129 -14.34 16.13 0.46
C ARG A 129 -13.84 17.11 1.54
N GLU A 130 -14.26 16.91 2.79
CA GLU A 130 -13.86 17.76 3.93
C GLU A 130 -12.34 17.78 4.12
N SER A 131 -11.66 16.64 3.96
CA SER A 131 -10.21 16.57 4.10
C SER A 131 -9.50 17.41 3.03
N ILE A 132 -10.02 17.43 1.81
CA ILE A 132 -9.45 18.21 0.69
C ILE A 132 -9.73 19.70 0.88
N GLU A 133 -10.96 20.05 1.27
CA GLU A 133 -11.29 21.43 1.63
C GLU A 133 -10.38 21.93 2.75
N LEU A 134 -10.14 21.12 3.78
CA LEU A 134 -9.23 21.47 4.87
C LEU A 134 -7.77 21.59 4.41
N ILE A 135 -7.30 20.73 3.50
CA ILE A 135 -5.96 20.87 2.90
C ILE A 135 -5.86 22.19 2.13
N TYR A 136 -6.93 22.59 1.43
CA TYR A 136 -6.98 23.87 0.73
C TYR A 136 -7.16 25.08 1.65
N HIS A 137 -7.86 24.97 2.78
CA HIS A 137 -7.99 26.06 3.75
C HIS A 137 -6.68 26.32 4.52
N LEU A 138 -5.76 25.34 4.56
CA LEU A 138 -4.40 25.55 5.05
C LEU A 138 -3.53 26.36 4.07
N LYS A 139 -4.06 26.81 2.92
CA LYS A 139 -3.36 27.68 1.96
C LYS A 139 -3.02 29.04 2.59
N ASP A 140 -1.83 29.14 3.15
CA ASP A 140 -1.00 30.30 2.80
C ASP A 140 -0.65 30.22 1.30
N LYS A 141 -0.48 31.37 0.65
CA LYS A 141 -0.26 31.50 -0.82
C LYS A 141 0.82 30.55 -1.38
N THR A 142 1.75 30.11 -0.55
CA THR A 142 2.84 29.17 -0.84
C THR A 142 2.38 27.81 -1.36
N PHE A 143 1.19 27.33 -1.00
CA PHE A 143 0.74 25.96 -1.32
C PHE A 143 0.35 25.71 -2.77
N VAL A 144 0.01 26.75 -3.53
CA VAL A 144 -0.53 26.61 -4.89
C VAL A 144 0.48 26.01 -5.85
N ASP A 145 1.76 26.35 -5.67
CA ASP A 145 2.82 25.97 -6.61
C ASP A 145 3.40 24.58 -6.33
N TYR A 146 3.12 24.02 -5.15
CA TYR A 146 3.71 22.75 -4.70
C TYR A 146 2.71 21.59 -4.61
N LEU A 147 1.40 21.83 -4.62
CA LEU A 147 0.40 20.77 -4.45
C LEU A 147 -0.45 20.57 -5.71
N GLU A 148 -0.37 19.39 -6.30
CA GLU A 148 -1.26 18.93 -7.37
C GLU A 148 -2.11 17.75 -6.86
N GLY A 149 -3.44 17.88 -6.95
CA GLY A 149 -4.38 16.90 -6.43
C GLY A 149 -5.36 16.41 -7.50
N LYS A 150 -5.60 15.10 -7.54
CA LYS A 150 -6.62 14.46 -8.39
C LYS A 150 -7.47 13.45 -7.61
N PHE A 151 -8.70 13.27 -8.07
CA PHE A 151 -9.58 12.17 -7.69
C PHE A 151 -9.43 11.01 -8.69
N GLY A 152 -9.21 9.80 -8.18
CA GLY A 152 -9.33 8.56 -8.94
C GLY A 152 -10.67 7.88 -8.64
N ARG A 153 -11.32 7.31 -9.66
CA ARG A 153 -12.62 6.62 -9.51
C ARG A 153 -12.52 5.16 -9.05
N ASP A 154 -11.31 4.62 -8.95
CA ASP A 154 -11.12 3.26 -8.43
C ASP A 154 -11.27 3.23 -6.90
N ALA A 155 -11.83 2.14 -6.38
CA ALA A 155 -11.81 1.88 -4.95
C ALA A 155 -10.36 1.81 -4.44
N ALA A 156 -10.05 2.57 -3.38
CA ALA A 156 -8.70 2.64 -2.84
C ALA A 156 -8.38 1.42 -1.97
N THR A 157 -7.66 0.45 -2.51
CA THR A 157 -7.20 -0.75 -1.79
C THR A 157 -5.84 -0.56 -1.11
N VAL A 158 -4.98 0.26 -1.71
CA VAL A 158 -3.63 0.58 -1.25
C VAL A 158 -3.59 2.03 -0.80
N ARG A 159 -2.81 2.30 0.25
CA ARG A 159 -2.37 3.64 0.63
C ARG A 159 -0.86 3.72 0.61
N GLY A 160 -0.31 4.87 0.27
CA GLY A 160 1.11 5.06 0.42
C GLY A 160 1.61 6.47 0.18
N VAL A 161 2.84 6.69 0.62
CA VAL A 161 3.61 7.92 0.47
C VAL A 161 4.98 7.52 -0.05
N LEU A 162 5.27 7.92 -1.29
CA LEU A 162 6.59 7.75 -1.90
C LEU A 162 7.33 9.09 -1.81
N LEU A 163 8.50 9.09 -1.18
CA LEU A 163 9.40 10.22 -1.09
C LEU A 163 10.61 9.99 -2.00
N THR A 164 10.89 10.97 -2.84
CA THR A 164 12.04 10.96 -3.75
C THR A 164 12.97 12.12 -3.38
N PRO A 165 14.12 11.84 -2.75
CA PRO A 165 15.18 12.82 -2.51
C PRO A 165 15.71 13.47 -3.79
N ARG A 166 16.18 14.71 -3.68
CA ARG A 166 16.82 15.43 -4.79
C ARG A 166 18.21 14.88 -5.10
N GLU A 167 18.99 14.65 -4.05
CA GLU A 167 20.43 14.37 -4.16
C GLU A 167 20.75 12.88 -3.95
N SER A 168 19.91 12.18 -3.20
CA SER A 168 20.05 10.76 -2.93
C SER A 168 19.29 9.93 -3.96
N GLN A 169 19.89 8.82 -4.42
CA GLN A 169 19.20 7.79 -5.22
C GLN A 169 18.34 6.85 -4.36
N MET A 170 18.24 7.13 -3.05
CA MET A 170 17.49 6.32 -2.10
C MET A 170 16.04 6.82 -1.99
N GLU A 171 15.11 6.10 -2.60
CA GLU A 171 13.68 6.39 -2.46
C GLU A 171 13.12 5.70 -1.22
N TYR A 172 12.14 6.35 -0.59
CA TYR A 172 11.45 5.86 0.61
C TYR A 172 9.96 5.68 0.30
N LEU A 173 9.45 4.46 0.47
CA LEU A 173 8.03 4.18 0.32
C LEU A 173 7.44 3.74 1.65
N PHE A 174 6.41 4.44 2.08
CA PHE A 174 5.51 4.00 3.14
C PHE A 174 4.26 3.44 2.48
N VAL A 175 3.99 2.15 2.65
CA VAL A 175 2.85 1.49 2.01
C VAL A 175 2.00 0.74 3.04
N GLY A 176 0.69 0.83 2.88
CA GLY A 176 -0.29 0.10 3.68
C GLY A 176 -1.52 -0.25 2.84
N TRP A 177 -2.49 -0.87 3.49
CA TRP A 177 -3.71 -1.34 2.82
C TRP A 177 -4.96 -0.95 3.59
N TYR A 178 -6.06 -0.87 2.86
CA TYR A 178 -7.40 -0.78 3.43
C TYR A 178 -8.02 -2.16 3.54
N THR A 179 -8.86 -2.34 4.56
CA THR A 179 -9.74 -3.50 4.72
C THR A 179 -11.19 -3.04 4.62
N TYR A 180 -12.03 -3.87 4.01
CA TYR A 180 -13.46 -3.60 3.84
C TYR A 180 -14.23 -4.63 4.66
N ALA A 181 -15.07 -4.17 5.58
CA ALA A 181 -15.85 -5.05 6.45
C ALA A 181 -17.24 -4.48 6.78
N GLY A 182 -18.20 -5.37 7.04
CA GLY A 182 -19.58 -5.03 7.41
C GLY A 182 -20.55 -4.89 6.24
N GLU A 183 -21.82 -4.61 6.58
CA GLU A 183 -22.90 -4.33 5.62
C GLU A 183 -23.71 -3.09 6.09
N PRO A 184 -23.68 -1.96 5.36
CA PRO A 184 -22.86 -1.73 4.16
C PRO A 184 -21.35 -1.72 4.50
N PRO A 185 -20.49 -2.09 3.54
CA PRO A 185 -19.06 -2.21 3.76
C PRO A 185 -18.43 -0.87 4.15
N LYS A 186 -17.57 -0.89 5.17
CA LYS A 186 -16.84 0.28 5.66
C LYS A 186 -15.37 0.17 5.35
N ILE A 187 -14.73 1.28 5.00
CA ILE A 187 -13.28 1.35 4.82
C ILE A 187 -12.63 1.45 6.20
N ALA A 188 -11.88 0.41 6.57
CA ALA A 188 -10.92 0.42 7.67
C ALA A 188 -9.51 0.43 7.08
N GLY A 189 -8.54 0.96 7.82
CA GLY A 189 -7.15 1.02 7.33
C GLY A 189 -6.28 2.02 8.05
N ARG A 190 -6.86 3.03 8.70
CA ARG A 190 -6.09 4.00 9.50
C ARG A 190 -5.17 3.33 10.52
N ARG A 191 -5.70 2.31 11.22
CA ARG A 191 -4.97 1.54 12.24
C ARG A 191 -4.15 0.39 11.67
N ASN A 192 -4.26 0.09 10.38
CA ASN A 192 -3.42 -0.92 9.77
C ASN A 192 -1.98 -0.41 9.80
N PRO A 193 -0.99 -1.26 10.07
CA PRO A 193 0.40 -0.84 10.04
C PRO A 193 0.79 -0.35 8.64
N MET A 194 1.76 0.55 8.60
CA MET A 194 2.46 0.95 7.39
C MET A 194 3.79 0.21 7.33
N ILE A 195 4.20 -0.19 6.14
CA ILE A 195 5.51 -0.78 5.88
C ILE A 195 6.35 0.29 5.21
N MET A 196 7.46 0.67 5.83
CA MET A 196 8.47 1.56 5.24
C MET A 196 9.55 0.71 4.57
N VAL A 197 9.73 0.92 3.27
CA VAL A 197 10.74 0.25 2.45
C VAL A 197 11.62 1.28 1.74
N THR A 198 12.79 0.84 1.31
CA THR A 198 13.80 1.69 0.67
C THR A 198 14.30 1.09 -0.63
N SER A 199 14.73 1.93 -1.58
CA SER A 199 15.29 1.45 -2.87
C SER A 199 16.64 0.75 -2.74
N THR A 200 17.26 0.73 -1.55
CA THR A 200 18.52 0.01 -1.28
C THR A 200 18.34 -1.50 -1.33
N THR A 201 17.16 -2.02 -0.99
CA THR A 201 16.86 -3.47 -1.03
C THR A 201 16.13 -3.86 -2.32
N GLU A 202 16.35 -5.08 -2.80
CA GLU A 202 15.64 -5.59 -4.00
C GLU A 202 14.12 -5.59 -3.80
N ARG A 203 13.65 -6.04 -2.63
CA ARG A 203 12.22 -6.06 -2.28
C ARG A 203 11.63 -4.65 -2.21
N GLY A 204 12.37 -3.71 -1.63
CA GLY A 204 11.96 -2.30 -1.60
C GLY A 204 11.84 -1.73 -3.01
N ARG A 205 12.80 -2.02 -3.90
CA ARG A 205 12.71 -1.62 -5.32
C ARG A 205 11.48 -2.20 -6.02
N ILE A 206 11.14 -3.47 -5.78
CA ILE A 206 9.94 -4.10 -6.34
C ILE A 206 8.67 -3.38 -5.87
N LEU A 207 8.56 -3.11 -4.56
CA LEU A 207 7.38 -2.42 -4.00
C LEU A 207 7.29 -0.97 -4.46
N ILE A 208 8.41 -0.25 -4.53
CA ILE A 208 8.48 1.12 -5.06
C ILE A 208 8.05 1.16 -6.53
N ARG A 209 8.53 0.21 -7.34
CA ARG A 209 8.11 0.09 -8.74
C ARG A 209 6.62 -0.21 -8.85
N PHE A 210 6.12 -1.20 -8.13
CA PHE A 210 4.69 -1.51 -8.09
C PHE A 210 3.84 -0.28 -7.72
N PHE A 211 4.24 0.45 -6.67
CA PHE A 211 3.53 1.65 -6.23
C PHE A 211 3.58 2.76 -7.29
N SER A 212 4.76 2.99 -7.88
CA SER A 212 4.94 4.02 -8.91
C SER A 212 4.13 3.72 -10.17
N ASP A 213 4.17 2.47 -10.64
CA ASP A 213 3.40 2.01 -11.79
C ASP A 213 1.89 2.14 -11.51
N LEU A 214 1.44 1.75 -10.31
CA LEU A 214 0.04 1.90 -9.89
C LEU A 214 -0.38 3.38 -9.82
N PHE A 215 0.47 4.24 -9.26
CA PHE A 215 0.20 5.67 -9.14
C PHE A 215 0.08 6.31 -10.51
N GLU A 216 1.07 6.13 -11.38
CA GLU A 216 1.11 6.74 -12.71
C GLU A 216 -0.02 6.22 -13.61
N ALA A 217 -0.31 4.92 -13.55
CA ALA A 217 -1.43 4.32 -14.28
C ALA A 217 -2.77 4.96 -13.89
N ARG A 218 -2.99 5.27 -12.60
CA ARG A 218 -4.22 5.92 -12.14
C ARG A 218 -4.20 7.44 -12.34
N TRP A 219 -3.06 8.08 -12.18
CA TRP A 219 -2.88 9.52 -12.33
C TRP A 219 -3.11 10.02 -13.76
N SER A 220 -2.74 9.18 -14.73
CA SER A 220 -2.81 9.48 -16.16
C SER A 220 -4.14 9.08 -16.80
N ARG A 221 -5.10 8.55 -16.03
CA ARG A 221 -6.40 8.17 -16.59
C ARG A 221 -7.20 9.40 -17.00
N PRO A 222 -7.99 9.33 -18.09
CA PRO A 222 -8.87 10.42 -18.51
C PRO A 222 -9.94 10.79 -17.48
N ASP A 223 -10.34 9.81 -16.65
CA ASP A 223 -11.35 9.96 -15.58
C ASP A 223 -10.74 10.37 -14.23
N ALA A 224 -9.43 10.67 -14.19
CA ALA A 224 -8.78 11.24 -13.02
C ALA A 224 -9.00 12.76 -12.98
N GLU A 225 -9.94 13.18 -12.14
CA GLU A 225 -10.44 14.56 -12.09
C GLU A 225 -9.55 15.42 -11.19
N PRO A 226 -9.08 16.60 -11.63
CA PRO A 226 -8.42 17.55 -10.75
C PRO A 226 -9.31 17.90 -9.55
N TRP A 227 -8.71 18.05 -8.38
CA TRP A 227 -9.43 18.57 -7.23
C TRP A 227 -10.02 19.95 -7.52
N PRO A 228 -11.19 20.27 -6.95
CA PRO A 228 -11.80 21.57 -7.13
C PRO A 228 -10.83 22.68 -6.68
N PRO A 229 -10.88 23.85 -7.32
CA PRO A 229 -10.13 24.99 -6.83
C PRO A 229 -10.54 25.32 -5.38
N PRO A 230 -9.67 25.99 -4.61
CA PRO A 230 -10.03 26.41 -3.26
C PRO A 230 -11.32 27.23 -3.28
N PRO A 231 -12.21 27.07 -2.29
CA PRO A 231 -13.31 28.01 -2.11
C PRO A 231 -12.74 29.44 -1.93
N LYS A 232 -13.44 30.41 -2.52
CA LYS A 232 -13.05 31.83 -2.51
C LYS A 232 -13.32 32.50 -1.17
#